data_AF-A0A6G4AVW6-F1
#
_entry.id   AF-A0A6G4AVW6-F1
#
_cell.length_a   1.000
_cell.length_b   1.000
_cell.length_c   1.000
_cell.angle_alpha   90.00
_cell.angle_beta   90.00
_cell.angle_gamma   90.00
#
_symmetry.space_group_name_H-M   'P 1'
#
loop_
_entity.id
_entity.type
_entity.pdbx_description
1 polymer ?
#
loop_
_entity_poly.entity_id
_entity_poly.type
_entity_poly.pdbx_seq_one_letter_code
_entity_poly.pdbx_strand_id
1 'polypeptide(L)' 'MPLALTLLAVPVVALLAAVWLPFVNGPQLWLGLPSLLVWSVGWVLALTPALAYVERCRNASATATATATATATATGEER' A
#
# COMPACT_ATOMS: atom_id res chain seq x y z
N MET A 1 7.61 8.21 6.31
CA MET A 1 8.00 6.85 5.89
C MET A 1 7.27 5.71 6.62
N PRO A 2 6.96 5.75 7.95
CA PRO A 2 6.33 4.59 8.60
C PRO A 2 4.92 4.33 8.09
N LEU A 3 4.14 5.39 7.84
CA LEU A 3 2.73 5.29 7.48
C LEU A 3 2.48 4.55 6.15
N ALA A 4 3.32 4.78 5.15
CA ALA A 4 3.25 4.07 3.85
C ALA A 4 3.58 2.58 4.00
N LEU A 5 4.57 2.26 4.85
CA LEU A 5 4.94 0.88 5.17
C LEU A 5 3.82 0.19 5.96
N THR A 6 3.21 0.88 6.92
CA THR A 6 2.06 0.37 7.69
C THR A 6 0.88 0.08 6.78
N LEU A 7 0.55 0.99 5.85
CA LEU A 7 -0.54 0.79 4.89
C LEU A 7 -0.31 -0.43 3.99
N LEU A 8 0.94 -0.74 3.64
CA LEU A 8 1.30 -1.92 2.86
C LEU A 8 1.31 -3.20 3.72
N ALA A 9 1.69 -3.09 5.00
CA ALA A 9 1.70 -4.23 5.92
C ALA A 9 0.28 -4.70 6.28
N VAL A 10 -0.70 -3.79 6.32
CA VAL A 10 -2.11 -4.10 6.63
C VAL A 10 -2.68 -5.24 5.77
N PRO A 11 -2.66 -5.19 4.42
CA PRO A 11 -3.19 -6.28 3.59
C PRO A 11 -2.42 -7.59 3.76
N VAL A 12 -1.09 -7.53 3.98
CA VAL A 12 -0.28 -8.73 4.22
C VAL A 12 -0.69 -9.42 5.53
N VAL A 13 -0.81 -8.65 6.61
CA VAL A 13 -1.22 -9.16 7.92
C VAL A 13 -2.66 -9.68 7.85
N ALA A 14 -3.55 -9.00 7.14
CA ALA A 14 -4.93 -9.44 6.97
C ALA A 14 -5.06 -10.75 6.17
N LEU A 15 -4.18 -10.96 5.19
CA LEU A 15 -4.07 -12.25 4.48
C LEU A 15 -3.50 -13.35 5.38
N LEU A 16 -2.48 -13.08 6.21
CA LEU A 16 -1.98 -14.05 7.18
C LEU A 16 -3.02 -14.41 8.25
N ALA A 17 -3.79 -13.42 8.70
CA ALA A 17 -4.84 -13.59 9.69
C ALA A 17 -6.01 -14.45 9.18
N ALA A 18 -6.17 -14.61 7.86
CA ALA A 18 -7.20 -15.46 7.27
C ALA A 18 -7.15 -16.91 7.80
N VAL A 19 -5.96 -17.43 8.11
CA VAL A 19 -5.76 -18.79 8.64
C VAL A 19 -6.31 -18.94 10.07
N TRP A 20 -6.28 -17.86 10.86
CA TRP A 20 -6.70 -17.88 12.26
C TRP A 20 -8.17 -17.50 12.48
N LEU A 21 -8.84 -16.95 11.46
CA LEU A 21 -10.25 -16.56 11.57
C LEU A 21 -11.19 -17.73 11.23
N PRO A 22 -11.96 -18.26 12.19
CA PRO A 22 -12.92 -19.33 11.93
C PRO A 22 -14.09 -18.88 11.02
N PHE A 23 -14.32 -17.57 10.88
CA PHE A 23 -15.31 -17.01 9.95
C PHE A 23 -14.88 -17.14 8.48
N VAL A 24 -13.57 -17.07 8.22
CA VAL A 24 -12.98 -17.20 6.88
C VAL A 24 -12.91 -18.68 6.49
N ASN A 25 -12.62 -19.56 7.46
CA ASN A 25 -12.55 -21.01 7.29
C ASN A 25 -13.89 -21.74 7.48
N GLY A 26 -14.95 -21.04 7.86
CA GLY A 26 -16.26 -21.62 8.07
C GLY A 26 -16.97 -21.96 6.76
N PRO A 27 -18.02 -22.81 6.78
CA PRO A 27 -18.81 -23.18 5.60
C PRO A 27 -19.70 -22.04 5.06
N GLN A 28 -19.40 -20.80 5.43
CA GLN A 28 -20.10 -19.61 4.97
C GLN A 28 -19.82 -19.39 3.48
N LEU A 29 -20.86 -19.56 2.67
CA LEU A 29 -20.85 -19.28 1.25
C LEU A 29 -21.35 -17.85 1.00
N TRP A 30 -20.44 -16.97 0.60
CA TRP A 30 -20.75 -15.62 0.16
C TRP A 30 -20.92 -15.61 -1.36
N LEU A 31 -22.11 -15.24 -1.86
CA LEU A 31 -22.43 -15.27 -3.31
C LEU A 31 -22.19 -16.64 -3.98
N GLY A 32 -22.21 -17.74 -3.19
CA GLY A 32 -21.90 -19.09 -3.67
C GLY A 32 -20.40 -19.44 -3.69
N LEU A 33 -19.51 -18.55 -3.26
CA LEU A 33 -18.08 -18.80 -3.11
C LEU A 33 -17.67 -18.92 -1.63
N PRO A 34 -16.64 -19.73 -1.31
CA PRO A 34 -16.10 -19.80 0.04
C PRO A 34 -15.63 -18.43 0.55
N SER A 35 -15.92 -18.11 1.81
CA SER A 35 -15.55 -16.84 2.45
C SER A 35 -14.06 -16.50 2.32
N LEU A 36 -13.19 -17.52 2.33
CA LEU A 36 -11.75 -17.44 2.01
C LEU A 36 -11.43 -16.74 0.68
N LEU A 37 -12.19 -17.03 -0.38
CA LEU A 37 -11.96 -16.42 -1.68
C LEU A 37 -12.35 -14.94 -1.65
N VAL A 38 -13.51 -14.60 -1.08
CA VAL A 38 -13.98 -13.22 -0.98
C VAL A 38 -13.02 -12.38 -0.15
N TRP A 39 -12.55 -12.94 0.97
CA TRP A 39 -11.56 -12.30 1.84
C TRP A 39 -10.24 -12.06 1.09
N SER A 40 -9.68 -13.09 0.45
CA SER A 40 -8.41 -12.99 -0.26
C SER A 40 -8.50 -12.00 -1.42
N VAL A 41 -9.58 -12.07 -2.22
CA VAL A 41 -9.82 -11.16 -3.35
C VAL A 41 -9.95 -9.72 -2.85
N GLY A 42 -10.71 -9.47 -1.78
CA GLY A 42 -10.83 -8.14 -1.18
C GLY A 42 -9.49 -7.54 -0.78
N TRP A 43 -8.63 -8.33 -0.12
CA TRP A 43 -7.29 -7.87 0.28
C TRP A 43 -6.31 -7.75 -0.87
N VAL A 44 -6.35 -8.62 -1.87
CA VAL A 44 -5.55 -8.52 -3.09
C VAL A 44 -5.93 -7.27 -3.89
N LEU A 45 -7.22 -6.95 -4.00
CA LEU A 45 -7.66 -5.69 -4.61
C LEU A 45 -7.20 -4.47 -3.82
N ALA A 46 -7.12 -4.56 -2.49
CA ALA A 46 -6.63 -3.49 -1.63
C ALA A 46 -5.10 -3.27 -1.72
N LEU A 47 -4.31 -4.26 -2.18
CA LEU A 47 -2.88 -4.08 -2.43
C LEU A 47 -2.62 -3.06 -3.55
N THR A 48 -3.39 -3.10 -4.64
CA THR A 48 -3.21 -2.17 -5.78
C THR A 48 -3.25 -0.68 -5.37
N PRO A 49 -4.27 -0.17 -4.65
CA PRO A 49 -4.29 1.21 -4.19
C PRO A 49 -3.24 1.47 -3.10
N ALA A 50 -2.88 0.48 -2.27
CA ALA A 50 -1.79 0.63 -1.30
C ALA A 50 -0.44 0.89 -2.00
N LEU A 51 -0.13 0.12 -3.04
CA LEU A 51 1.07 0.35 -3.86
C LEU A 51 1.00 1.70 -4.59
N ALA A 52 -0.16 2.05 -5.15
CA ALA A 52 -0.33 3.34 -5.81
C ALA A 52 -0.09 4.52 -4.85
N TYR A 53 -0.49 4.38 -3.59
CA TYR A 53 -0.24 5.39 -2.55
C TYR A 53 1.25 5.50 -2.20
N VAL A 54 1.94 4.36 -2.03
CA VAL A 54 3.38 4.32 -1.78
C VAL A 54 4.15 5.02 -2.91
N GLU A 55 3.80 4.72 -4.17
CA GLU A 55 4.45 5.35 -5.33
C GLU A 55 4.20 6.86 -5.36
N ARG A 56 3.00 7.31 -5.00
CA ARG A 56 2.68 8.75 -4.91
C ARG A 56 3.52 9.47 -3.86
N CYS A 57 3.68 8.87 -2.68
CA CYS A 57 4.57 9.41 -1.64
C CYS A 57 6.04 9.45 -2.10
N ARG A 58 6.50 8.42 -2.81
CA ARG A 58 7.86 8.35 -3.34
C ARG A 58 8.10 9.44 -4.38
N ASN A 59 7.19 9.61 -5.34
CA ASN A 59 7.30 10.65 -6.38
C ASN A 59 7.26 12.05 -5.78
N ALA A 60 6.40 12.31 -4.79
CA ALA A 60 6.36 13.60 -4.09
C ALA A 60 7.71 13.94 -3.43
N SER A 61 8.36 12.94 -2.83
CA SER A 61 9.68 13.10 -2.21
C SER A 61 10.78 13.35 -3.25
N ALA A 62 10.71 12.66 -4.40
CA ALA A 62 11.67 12.85 -5.50
C ALA A 62 11.57 14.26 -6.11
N THR A 63 10.36 14.76 -6.33
CA THR A 63 10.13 16.13 -6.82
C THR A 63 10.69 17.18 -5.84
N ALA A 64 10.49 17.00 -4.53
CA ALA A 64 11.03 17.92 -3.53
C ALA A 64 12.57 18.02 -3.58
N THR A 65 13.25 16.87 -3.71
CA THR A 65 14.71 16.82 -3.84
C THR A 65 15.21 17.48 -5.14
N ALA A 66 14.54 17.25 -6.26
CA ALA A 66 14.91 17.85 -7.55
C ALA A 66 14.78 19.39 -7.52
N THR A 67 13.72 19.91 -6.91
CA THR A 67 13.52 21.37 -6.75
C THR A 67 14.62 21.98 -5.88
N ALA A 68 14.99 21.33 -4.76
CA ALA A 68 16.05 21.81 -3.88
C ALA A 68 17.42 21.88 -4.58
N THR A 69 17.75 20.88 -5.40
CA THR A 69 18.99 20.87 -6.20
C THR A 69 18.99 21.97 -7.26
N ALA A 70 17.87 22.20 -7.95
CA ALA A 70 17.77 23.27 -8.96
C ALA A 70 17.95 24.67 -8.34
N THR A 71 17.39 24.91 -7.15
CA THR A 71 17.58 26.17 -6.41
C THR A 71 19.02 26.36 -5.94
N ALA A 72 19.70 25.28 -5.51
CA ALA A 72 21.11 25.32 -5.09
C ALA A 72 22.05 25.65 -6.27
N THR A 73 21.81 25.08 -7.45
CA THR A 73 22.58 25.37 -8.65
C THR A 73 22.39 26.81 -9.12
N ALA A 74 21.14 27.31 -9.15
CA ALA A 74 20.86 28.71 -9.52
C ALA A 74 21.50 29.72 -8.55
N THR A 75 21.56 29.40 -7.26
CA THR A 75 22.23 30.25 -6.25
C THR A 75 23.76 30.23 -6.38
N GLY A 76 24.33 29.11 -6.85
CA GLY A 76 25.78 28.98 -7.08
C GLY A 76 26.26 29.64 -8.37
N GLU A 77 25.37 29.88 -9.33
CA GLU A 77 25.70 30.54 -10.61
C GLU A 77 25.72 32.07 -10.50
N GLU A 78 25.09 32.65 -9.48
CA GLU A 78 25.11 34.11 -9.19
C GLU A 78 26.29 34.55 -8.31
N ARG A 79 27.25 33.66 -8.00
CA ARG A 79 28.46 33.97 -7.20
C ARG A 79 29.75 33.68 -7.96
#